data_AF-A0A2V6AQ74-F1
#
_entry.id   AF-A0A2V6AQ74-F1
#
_cell.length_a   1.000
_cell.length_b   1.000
_cell.length_c   1.000
_cell.angle_alpha   90.00
_cell.angle_beta   90.00
_cell.angle_gamma   90.00
#
_symmetry.space_group_name_H-M   'P 1'
#
loop_
_entity.id
_entity.type
_entity.pdbx_description
1 polymer ?
#
loop_
_entity_poly.entity_id
_entity_poly.type
_entity_poly.pdbx_seq_one_letter_code
_entity_poly.pdbx_strand_id
1 'polypeptide(L)'
;MAKSSSDPLSGYKISEGPVTSSSLSRRDVDQLTELPVYFGKPLLVAIARDPRTLFVCWSVDWPVAFAKGLPVDRCAHVRIRQNGNEKTIAVEPMSGSCAIEELEPGETYSVELGYYAPPETWNSVATGNEVMMPLASESDGTIDVATVPFHLTFQRMLNVFRASNGDDLAQTLAKFQERANRSELSRDEAEVLRALDLSPEDLHKAAAYRESLAKSQRLRERGEKLFGGASPGEGFGGASWSN
;
A
#
# COMPACT_ATOMS: atom_id res chain seq x y z
N MET A 1 27.54 -41.61 -43.75
CA MET A 1 26.96 -42.20 -42.52
C MET A 1 27.06 -41.15 -41.42
N ALA A 2 25.92 -40.64 -40.97
CA ALA A 2 25.82 -39.72 -39.84
C ALA A 2 25.57 -40.51 -38.56
N LYS A 3 26.20 -40.14 -37.44
CA LYS A 3 25.59 -40.28 -36.12
C LYS A 3 26.16 -39.21 -35.16
N SER A 4 25.23 -38.42 -34.67
CA SER A 4 25.32 -37.17 -33.92
C SER A 4 25.71 -37.36 -32.45
N SER A 5 26.58 -36.48 -31.95
CA SER A 5 26.71 -36.18 -30.52
C SER A 5 25.51 -35.36 -30.07
N SER A 6 24.75 -35.85 -29.08
CA SER A 6 23.69 -35.07 -28.43
C SER A 6 24.22 -34.49 -27.13
N ASP A 7 24.49 -33.19 -27.12
CA ASP A 7 24.61 -32.37 -25.91
C ASP A 7 23.28 -32.43 -25.11
N PRO A 8 23.30 -32.51 -23.78
CA PRO A 8 22.09 -32.30 -23.00
C PRO A 8 21.79 -30.80 -22.95
N LEU A 9 20.82 -30.37 -23.76
CA LEU A 9 20.12 -29.10 -23.61
C LEU A 9 19.62 -28.97 -22.16
N SER A 10 20.20 -28.03 -21.42
CA SER A 10 19.73 -27.59 -20.10
C SER A 10 18.37 -26.89 -20.25
N GLY A 11 17.30 -27.68 -20.33
CA GLY A 11 15.92 -27.21 -20.33
C GLY A 11 15.42 -26.94 -18.93
N TYR A 12 14.63 -25.87 -18.78
CA TYR A 12 13.87 -25.56 -17.58
C TYR A 12 12.98 -26.75 -17.20
N LYS A 13 13.16 -27.27 -15.98
CA LYS A 13 12.39 -28.41 -15.46
C LYS A 13 11.18 -27.87 -14.70
N ILE A 14 9.99 -28.10 -15.24
CA ILE A 14 8.72 -27.74 -14.59
C ILE A 14 8.53 -28.70 -13.40
N SER A 15 8.18 -28.17 -12.23
CA SER A 15 7.95 -28.95 -11.03
C SER A 15 6.65 -29.77 -11.14
N GLU A 16 6.77 -31.10 -11.04
CA GLU A 16 5.66 -32.08 -11.09
C GLU A 16 4.77 -32.07 -9.82
N GLY A 17 4.85 -31.03 -8.98
CA GLY A 17 4.10 -30.94 -7.73
C GLY A 17 4.21 -29.56 -7.07
N PRO A 18 3.38 -29.27 -6.05
CA PRO A 18 3.41 -27.99 -5.34
C PRO A 18 4.78 -27.78 -4.69
N VAL A 19 5.42 -26.66 -5.00
CA VAL A 19 6.67 -26.25 -4.34
C VAL A 19 6.34 -25.87 -2.91
N THR A 20 6.45 -26.83 -2.00
CA THR A 20 6.40 -26.59 -0.57
C THR A 20 7.80 -26.22 -0.08
N SER A 21 7.87 -25.31 0.90
CA SER A 21 9.10 -24.79 1.52
C SER A 21 10.04 -25.86 2.06
N SER A 22 9.58 -27.10 2.19
CA SER A 22 10.37 -28.29 2.51
C SER A 22 11.35 -28.76 1.41
N SER A 23 11.31 -28.18 0.21
CA SER A 23 12.21 -28.54 -0.90
C SER A 23 13.52 -27.73 -0.95
N LEU A 24 13.65 -26.69 -0.12
CA LEU A 24 14.91 -25.97 0.05
C LEU A 24 15.86 -26.81 0.90
N SER A 25 17.11 -26.97 0.45
CA SER A 25 18.11 -27.71 1.20
C SER A 25 18.29 -27.05 2.58
N ARG A 26 18.52 -27.86 3.61
CA ARG A 26 18.65 -27.45 5.02
C ARG A 26 19.62 -26.28 5.29
N ARG A 27 20.51 -25.95 4.34
CA ARG A 27 21.42 -24.81 4.46
C ARG A 27 20.83 -23.45 4.06
N ASP A 28 19.79 -23.42 3.22
CA ASP A 28 19.12 -22.17 2.80
C ASP A 28 18.01 -21.73 3.77
N VAL A 29 17.46 -22.65 4.56
CA VAL A 29 16.45 -22.32 5.57
C VAL A 29 17.06 -21.57 6.75
N ASP A 30 18.28 -21.90 7.16
CA ASP A 30 18.94 -21.25 8.31
C ASP A 30 19.20 -19.75 8.06
N GLN A 31 19.30 -19.32 6.80
CA GLN A 31 19.49 -17.91 6.42
C GLN A 31 18.16 -17.15 6.23
N LEU A 32 17.03 -17.86 6.18
CA LEU A 32 15.66 -17.31 6.11
C LEU A 32 14.88 -17.46 7.41
N THR A 33 15.43 -18.14 8.42
CA THR A 33 14.80 -18.40 9.73
C THR A 33 15.02 -17.33 10.79
N GLU A 34 15.75 -16.25 10.47
CA GLU A 34 15.68 -15.06 11.31
C GLU A 34 14.31 -14.43 11.11
N LEU A 35 13.35 -14.92 11.90
CA LEU A 35 12.05 -14.30 12.05
C LEU A 35 12.29 -12.81 12.33
N PRO A 36 11.56 -11.90 11.67
CA PRO A 36 11.77 -10.47 11.85
C PRO A 36 11.84 -10.12 13.34
N VAL A 37 12.67 -9.15 13.71
CA VAL A 37 12.97 -8.77 15.12
C VAL A 37 11.71 -8.53 15.98
N TYR A 38 10.56 -8.33 15.35
CA TYR A 38 9.25 -8.10 15.95
C TYR A 38 8.42 -9.38 16.19
N PHE A 39 8.90 -10.54 15.78
CA PHE A 39 8.19 -11.80 15.95
C PHE A 39 8.08 -12.15 17.44
N GLY A 40 6.85 -12.26 17.94
CA GLY A 40 6.56 -12.54 19.35
C GLY A 40 6.52 -11.31 20.27
N LYS A 41 6.72 -10.09 19.75
CA LYS A 41 6.46 -8.85 20.50
C LYS A 41 5.12 -8.25 20.07
N PRO A 42 4.37 -7.62 21.00
CA PRO A 42 3.16 -6.92 20.62
C PRO A 42 3.51 -5.78 19.66
N LEU A 43 2.90 -5.82 18.46
CA LEU A 43 3.09 -4.84 17.41
C LEU A 43 1.77 -4.11 17.17
N LEU A 44 1.84 -2.79 17.07
CA LEU A 44 0.73 -1.92 16.67
C LEU A 44 1.25 -0.97 15.59
N VAL A 45 0.56 -0.95 14.45
CA VAL A 45 0.91 -0.10 13.32
C VAL A 45 -0.33 0.64 12.87
N ALA A 46 -0.20 1.94 12.70
CA ALA A 46 -1.24 2.80 12.17
C ALA A 46 -0.79 3.38 10.83
N ILE A 47 -1.72 3.42 9.87
CA ILE A 47 -1.48 3.89 8.50
C ILE A 47 -2.67 4.76 8.10
N ALA A 48 -2.42 5.99 7.65
CA ALA A 48 -3.47 6.82 7.09
C ALA A 48 -3.91 6.23 5.74
N ARG A 49 -5.17 5.84 5.63
CA ARG A 49 -5.75 5.30 4.39
C ARG A 49 -6.18 6.42 3.46
N ASP A 50 -6.80 7.45 4.03
CA ASP A 50 -7.28 8.65 3.35
C ASP A 50 -7.21 9.84 4.34
N PRO A 51 -7.53 11.08 3.93
CA PRO A 51 -7.44 12.25 4.81
C PRO A 51 -8.28 12.18 6.10
N ARG A 52 -9.26 11.27 6.21
CA ARG A 52 -10.19 11.15 7.35
C ARG A 52 -10.25 9.75 7.97
N THR A 53 -9.53 8.77 7.42
CA THR A 53 -9.57 7.39 7.86
C THR A 53 -8.18 6.87 8.22
N LEU A 54 -8.03 6.41 9.46
CA LEU A 54 -6.84 5.74 9.96
C LEU A 54 -7.08 4.24 10.02
N PHE A 55 -6.21 3.47 9.39
CA PHE A 55 -6.22 2.02 9.48
C PHE A 55 -5.21 1.58 10.53
N VAL A 56 -5.66 0.80 11.50
CA VAL A 56 -4.84 0.33 12.62
C VAL A 56 -4.78 -1.19 12.57
N CYS A 57 -3.57 -1.74 12.60
CA CYS A 57 -3.31 -3.17 12.59
C CYS A 57 -2.49 -3.56 13.83
N TRP A 58 -2.78 -4.72 14.39
CA TRP A 58 -2.04 -5.24 15.53
C TRP A 58 -1.74 -6.73 15.41
N SER A 59 -0.63 -7.11 16.04
CA SER A 59 -0.27 -8.50 16.29
C SER A 59 0.12 -8.60 17.75
N VAL A 60 -0.74 -9.23 18.55
CA VAL A 60 -0.60 -9.31 20.00
C VAL A 60 -0.98 -10.71 20.46
N ASP A 61 -0.19 -11.27 21.37
CA ASP A 61 -0.58 -12.46 22.13
C ASP A 61 -1.52 -12.06 23.26
N TRP A 62 -2.83 -12.08 22.95
CA TRP A 62 -3.89 -11.68 23.88
C TRP A 62 -3.95 -12.50 25.17
N PRO A 63 -3.80 -13.84 25.16
CA PRO A 63 -3.65 -14.62 26.38
C PRO A 63 -2.56 -14.08 27.32
N VAL A 64 -1.39 -13.71 26.79
CA VAL A 64 -0.30 -13.14 27.59
C VAL A 64 -0.64 -11.72 28.06
N ALA A 65 -1.27 -10.90 27.21
CA ALA A 65 -1.67 -9.54 27.55
C ALA A 65 -2.72 -9.52 28.69
N PHE A 66 -3.71 -10.41 28.64
CA PHE A 66 -4.78 -10.50 29.65
C PHE A 66 -4.39 -11.31 30.89
N ALA A 67 -3.21 -11.93 30.93
CA ALA A 67 -2.71 -12.62 32.13
C ALA A 67 -2.57 -11.67 33.33
N LYS A 68 -2.37 -10.37 33.10
CA LYS A 68 -2.29 -9.33 34.14
C LYS A 68 -3.65 -8.93 34.71
N GLY A 69 -4.74 -9.23 34.01
CA GLY A 69 -6.09 -8.88 34.41
C GLY A 69 -7.04 -9.00 33.22
N LEU A 70 -8.22 -9.58 33.46
CA LEU A 70 -9.26 -9.67 32.45
C LEU A 70 -9.89 -8.28 32.22
N PRO A 71 -10.11 -7.87 30.95
CA PRO A 71 -10.83 -6.64 30.66
C PRO A 71 -12.24 -6.69 31.26
N VAL A 72 -12.66 -5.58 31.87
CA VAL A 72 -13.97 -5.48 32.53
C VAL A 72 -15.12 -5.72 31.55
N ASP A 73 -14.97 -5.19 30.33
CA ASP A 73 -15.94 -5.24 29.25
C ASP A 73 -15.65 -6.36 28.24
N ARG A 74 -14.60 -7.16 28.48
CA ARG A 74 -14.11 -8.22 27.59
C ARG A 74 -13.69 -7.73 26.19
N CYS A 75 -13.45 -6.43 26.03
CA CYS A 75 -12.99 -5.85 24.78
C CYS A 75 -11.58 -5.27 24.93
N ALA A 76 -10.86 -5.18 23.81
CA ALA A 76 -9.70 -4.30 23.72
C ALA A 76 -10.18 -2.93 23.23
N HIS A 77 -9.33 -1.93 23.41
CA HIS A 77 -9.60 -0.58 22.96
C HIS A 77 -8.39 -0.03 22.22
N VAL A 78 -8.67 0.65 21.11
CA VAL A 78 -7.69 1.52 20.46
C VAL A 78 -7.95 2.94 20.94
N ARG A 79 -6.92 3.55 21.50
CA ARG A 79 -6.91 4.94 21.92
C ARG A 79 -6.07 5.76 20.95
N ILE A 80 -6.67 6.78 20.38
CA ILE A 80 -5.99 7.76 19.52
C ILE A 80 -5.84 9.07 20.28
N ARG A 81 -4.67 9.69 20.18
CA ARG A 81 -4.42 11.03 20.74
C ARG A 81 -4.08 12.01 19.65
N GLN A 82 -4.64 13.21 19.77
CA GLN A 82 -4.39 14.35 18.90
C GLN A 82 -4.29 15.62 19.75
N ASN A 83 -3.11 16.24 19.85
CA ASN A 83 -2.92 17.58 20.45
C ASN A 83 -3.69 17.83 21.77
N GLY A 84 -3.78 16.82 22.65
CA GLY A 84 -4.48 16.88 23.94
C GLY A 84 -5.91 16.30 23.96
N ASN A 85 -6.51 16.01 22.80
CA ASN A 85 -7.74 15.25 22.68
C ASN A 85 -7.45 13.75 22.65
N GLU A 86 -8.25 12.97 23.39
CA GLU A 86 -8.23 11.51 23.39
C GLU A 86 -9.58 10.98 22.90
N LYS A 87 -9.54 10.03 21.95
CA LYS A 87 -10.71 9.25 21.52
C LYS A 87 -10.38 7.78 21.71
N THR A 88 -11.31 7.04 22.30
CA THR A 88 -11.15 5.61 22.57
C THR A 88 -12.26 4.83 21.87
N ILE A 89 -11.87 3.76 21.19
CA ILE A 89 -12.77 2.95 20.37
C ILE A 89 -12.61 1.51 20.80
N ALA A 90 -13.73 0.87 21.18
CA ALA A 90 -13.76 -0.55 21.49
C ALA A 90 -13.53 -1.36 20.21
N VAL A 91 -12.63 -2.33 20.28
CA VAL A 91 -12.26 -3.22 19.18
C VAL A 91 -12.30 -4.67 19.63
N GLU A 92 -12.59 -5.55 18.69
CA GLU A 92 -12.47 -6.99 18.92
C GLU A 92 -10.98 -7.38 18.87
N PRO A 93 -10.40 -7.95 19.94
CA PRO A 93 -8.99 -8.32 19.98
C PRO A 93 -8.55 -9.23 18.81
N MET A 94 -9.42 -10.17 18.41
CA MET A 94 -9.11 -11.20 17.42
C MET A 94 -9.23 -10.74 15.97
N SER A 95 -9.81 -9.56 15.71
CA SER A 95 -9.93 -9.01 14.35
C SER A 95 -8.57 -8.60 13.75
N GLY A 96 -7.55 -8.32 14.58
CA GLY A 96 -6.20 -7.97 14.12
C GLY A 96 -6.07 -6.60 13.44
N SER A 97 -7.18 -5.94 13.12
CA SER A 97 -7.20 -4.60 12.53
C SER A 97 -8.55 -3.91 12.74
N CYS A 98 -8.58 -2.59 12.61
CA CYS A 98 -9.79 -1.78 12.51
C CYS A 98 -9.56 -0.53 11.66
N ALA A 99 -10.65 0.04 11.15
CA ALA A 99 -10.67 1.34 10.52
C ALA A 99 -11.31 2.36 11.48
N ILE A 100 -10.67 3.51 11.62
CA ILE A 100 -11.13 4.63 12.42
C ILE A 100 -11.45 5.77 11.47
N GLU A 101 -12.72 6.15 11.43
CA GLU A 101 -13.23 7.21 10.56
C GLU A 101 -13.43 8.53 11.33
N GLU A 102 -13.77 9.58 10.59
CA GLU A 102 -14.08 10.92 11.12
C GLU A 102 -12.87 11.59 11.81
N LEU A 103 -11.68 11.43 11.23
CA LEU A 103 -10.47 12.12 11.67
C LEU A 103 -10.27 13.43 10.91
N GLU A 104 -9.50 14.34 11.53
CA GLU A 104 -9.17 15.64 10.96
C GLU A 104 -7.98 15.52 9.98
N PRO A 105 -8.12 16.01 8.74
CA PRO A 105 -7.03 16.04 7.77
C PRO A 105 -5.85 16.89 8.22
N GLY A 106 -4.61 16.49 7.89
CA GLY A 106 -3.39 17.24 8.22
C GLY A 106 -2.93 17.14 9.68
N GLU A 107 -3.70 16.48 10.54
CA GLU A 107 -3.40 16.34 11.96
C GLU A 107 -2.54 15.11 12.24
N THR A 108 -1.77 15.13 13.33
CA THR A 108 -0.93 14.00 13.73
C THR A 108 -1.61 13.23 14.86
N TYR A 109 -1.77 11.92 14.66
CA TYR A 109 -2.36 11.00 15.62
C TYR A 109 -1.33 10.03 16.15
N SER A 110 -1.28 9.87 17.47
CA SER A 110 -0.59 8.75 18.12
C SER A 110 -1.61 7.67 18.48
N VAL A 111 -1.24 6.39 18.29
CA VAL A 111 -2.14 5.26 18.53
C VAL A 111 -1.61 4.37 19.64
N GLU A 112 -2.51 3.94 20.52
CA GLU A 112 -2.22 3.02 21.60
C GLU A 112 -3.31 1.95 21.67
N LEU A 113 -2.92 0.71 21.93
CA LEU A 113 -3.81 -0.43 22.11
C LEU A 113 -3.73 -0.89 23.55
N GLY A 114 -4.89 -1.07 24.17
CA GLY A 114 -4.97 -1.44 25.58
C GLY A 114 -6.35 -1.90 26.01
N TYR A 115 -6.55 -2.04 27.31
CA TYR A 115 -7.83 -2.42 27.90
C TYR A 115 -7.99 -1.79 29.29
N TYR A 116 -9.23 -1.68 29.75
CA TYR A 116 -9.53 -1.14 31.08
C TYR A 116 -9.66 -2.27 32.11
N ALA A 117 -8.82 -2.23 33.14
CA ALA A 117 -8.89 -3.11 34.31
C ALA A 117 -8.08 -2.51 35.47
N PRO A 118 -8.72 -2.05 36.58
CA PRO A 118 -10.15 -1.81 36.80
C PRO A 118 -10.80 -0.82 35.80
N PRO A 119 -12.12 -0.55 35.83
CA PRO A 119 -12.84 0.20 34.80
C PRO A 119 -12.25 1.59 34.47
N GLU A 120 -11.63 2.23 35.46
CA GLU A 120 -11.05 3.57 35.32
C GLU A 120 -9.53 3.54 35.07
N THR A 121 -8.92 2.36 35.04
CA THR A 121 -7.47 2.19 34.88
C THR A 121 -7.14 1.64 33.51
N TRP A 122 -6.44 2.44 32.73
CA TRP A 122 -5.93 2.04 31.42
C TRP A 122 -4.69 1.15 31.54
N ASN A 123 -4.72 -0.02 30.90
CA ASN A 123 -3.56 -0.89 30.74
C ASN A 123 -3.10 -0.87 29.29
N SER A 124 -1.91 -0.33 29.06
CA SER A 124 -1.26 -0.30 27.75
C SER A 124 -0.73 -1.68 27.39
N VAL A 125 -1.09 -2.18 26.21
CA VAL A 125 -0.60 -3.45 25.66
C VAL A 125 0.44 -3.21 24.57
N ALA A 126 0.17 -2.26 23.68
CA ALA A 126 1.08 -1.87 22.61
C ALA A 126 0.95 -0.37 22.32
N THR A 127 2.08 0.28 22.07
CA THR A 127 2.12 1.66 21.56
C THR A 127 2.55 1.62 20.11
N GLY A 128 1.77 2.27 19.25
CA GLY A 128 2.02 2.32 17.82
C GLY A 128 2.87 3.53 17.42
N ASN A 129 3.01 3.70 16.12
CA ASN A 129 3.64 4.88 15.53
C ASN A 129 2.71 6.10 15.57
N GLU A 130 3.33 7.27 15.42
CA GLU A 130 2.62 8.50 15.08
C GLU A 130 2.34 8.54 13.56
N VAL A 131 1.18 9.05 13.18
CA VAL A 131 0.73 9.16 11.80
C VAL A 131 0.22 10.57 11.56
N MET A 132 0.83 11.26 10.60
CA MET A 132 0.29 12.50 10.06
C MET A 132 -0.75 12.18 9.00
N MET A 133 -1.98 12.66 9.19
CA MET A 133 -3.05 12.47 8.21
C MET A 133 -2.76 13.28 6.95
N PRO A 134 -3.04 12.72 5.76
CA PRO A 134 -3.00 13.45 4.52
C PRO A 134 -3.90 14.70 4.59
N LEU A 135 -3.52 15.76 3.88
CA LEU A 135 -4.39 16.91 3.70
C LEU A 135 -5.58 16.52 2.81
N ALA A 136 -6.76 17.08 3.07
CA ALA A 136 -7.96 16.81 2.27
C ALA A 136 -7.92 17.47 0.88
N SER A 137 -7.03 18.43 0.68
CA SER A 137 -6.86 19.12 -0.60
C SER A 137 -5.63 18.60 -1.31
N GLU A 138 -5.80 18.21 -2.57
CA GLU A 138 -4.69 18.06 -3.50
C GLU A 138 -4.04 19.44 -3.63
N SER A 139 -2.72 19.52 -3.38
CA SER A 139 -1.99 20.68 -3.86
C SER A 139 -2.18 20.73 -5.37
N ASP A 140 -2.60 21.88 -5.92
CA ASP A 140 -2.67 22.19 -7.35
C ASP A 140 -1.29 22.12 -8.06
N GLY A 141 -0.29 21.53 -7.40
CA GLY A 141 1.02 21.25 -7.94
C GLY A 141 0.92 20.17 -9.01
N THR A 142 1.54 20.44 -10.15
CA THR A 142 1.69 19.47 -11.24
C THR A 142 2.49 18.28 -10.71
N ILE A 143 1.82 17.15 -10.42
CA ILE A 143 2.46 15.95 -9.89
C ILE A 143 3.26 15.30 -11.02
N ASP A 144 4.58 15.24 -10.85
CA ASP A 144 5.50 14.64 -11.79
C ASP A 144 5.56 13.12 -11.56
N VAL A 145 4.66 12.37 -12.22
CA VAL A 145 4.55 10.92 -12.07
C VAL A 145 5.31 10.20 -13.18
N ALA A 146 6.28 9.38 -12.78
CA ALA A 146 7.02 8.52 -13.69
C ALA A 146 6.57 7.05 -13.61
N THR A 147 6.33 6.42 -14.76
CA THR A 147 5.97 4.99 -14.81
C THR A 147 7.23 4.14 -14.77
N VAL A 148 7.38 3.30 -13.75
CA VAL A 148 8.48 2.34 -13.67
C VAL A 148 8.06 1.02 -14.33
N PRO A 149 8.78 0.55 -15.37
CA PRO A 149 8.52 -0.76 -15.97
C PRO A 149 8.74 -1.89 -14.97
N PHE A 150 7.77 -2.81 -14.86
CA PHE A 150 7.76 -3.88 -13.85
C PHE A 150 8.97 -4.83 -13.92
N HIS A 151 9.57 -4.99 -15.10
CA HIS A 151 10.72 -5.87 -15.30
C HIS A 151 12.06 -5.22 -14.93
N LEU A 152 12.07 -3.95 -14.52
CA LEU A 152 13.28 -3.22 -14.15
C LEU A 152 13.47 -3.21 -12.63
N THR A 153 14.63 -3.67 -12.19
CA THR A 153 15.01 -3.57 -10.78
C THR A 153 15.42 -2.15 -10.43
N PHE A 154 15.08 -1.71 -9.21
CA PHE A 154 15.43 -0.38 -8.69
C PHE A 154 16.93 -0.07 -8.79
N GLN A 155 17.77 -1.06 -8.50
CA GLN A 155 19.23 -0.95 -8.62
C GLN A 155 19.69 -0.71 -10.06
N ARG A 156 19.05 -1.34 -11.05
CA ARG A 156 19.36 -1.12 -12.47
C ARG A 156 19.00 0.30 -12.89
N MET A 157 17.87 0.84 -12.41
CA MET A 157 17.50 2.24 -12.63
C MET A 157 18.53 3.20 -11.99
N LEU A 158 18.93 2.96 -10.73
CA LEU A 158 19.94 3.79 -10.06
C LEU A 158 21.29 3.79 -10.77
N ASN A 159 21.73 2.64 -11.29
CA ASN A 159 23.01 2.54 -12.00
C ASN A 159 23.01 3.30 -13.32
N VAL A 160 21.86 3.37 -14.00
CA VAL A 160 21.72 4.04 -15.30
C VAL A 160 21.53 5.55 -15.15
N PHE A 161 20.70 5.99 -14.20
CA PHE A 161 20.52 7.41 -13.91
C PHE A 161 21.63 8.00 -13.02
N ARG A 162 22.57 7.15 -12.58
CA ARG A 162 23.75 7.41 -11.73
C ARG A 162 23.70 8.79 -11.08
N ALA A 163 22.81 8.93 -10.10
CA ALA A 163 22.60 10.10 -9.24
C ALA A 163 23.36 11.35 -9.74
N SER A 164 22.92 11.92 -10.86
CA SER A 164 23.44 13.20 -11.32
C SER A 164 22.95 14.25 -10.32
N ASN A 165 23.74 14.45 -9.27
CA ASN A 165 23.68 15.50 -8.27
C ASN A 165 22.30 15.80 -7.68
N GLY A 166 21.93 15.07 -6.63
CA GLY A 166 20.96 15.54 -5.62
C GLY A 166 19.52 15.75 -6.04
N ASP A 167 19.21 15.68 -7.33
CA ASP A 167 17.84 15.75 -7.85
C ASP A 167 17.14 14.39 -7.67
N ASP A 168 15.87 14.46 -7.27
CA ASP A 168 15.02 13.30 -7.03
C ASP A 168 14.95 12.41 -8.29
N LEU A 169 15.23 11.11 -8.10
CA LEU A 169 15.17 10.10 -9.16
C LEU A 169 13.83 10.15 -9.91
N ALA A 170 12.74 10.43 -9.18
CA ALA A 170 11.41 10.57 -9.74
C ALA A 170 11.33 11.69 -10.78
N GLN A 171 11.86 12.89 -10.47
CA GLN A 171 11.86 14.03 -11.39
C GLN A 171 12.75 13.78 -12.61
N THR A 172 13.91 13.13 -12.41
CA THR A 172 14.80 12.80 -13.51
C THR A 172 14.14 11.80 -14.47
N LEU A 173 13.49 10.77 -13.92
CA LEU A 173 12.77 9.78 -14.71
C LEU A 173 11.58 10.40 -15.43
N ALA A 174 10.85 11.30 -14.79
CA ALA A 174 9.68 11.92 -15.39
C ALA A 174 10.04 12.91 -16.52
N LYS A 175 11.06 13.76 -16.33
CA LYS A 175 11.61 14.61 -17.42
C LYS A 175 12.12 13.76 -18.60
N PHE A 176 12.79 12.66 -18.31
CA PHE A 176 13.27 11.72 -19.32
C PHE A 176 12.10 11.10 -20.12
N GLN A 177 11.03 10.70 -19.43
CA GLN A 177 9.82 10.19 -20.08
C GLN A 177 9.10 11.26 -20.92
N GLU A 178 9.06 12.52 -20.46
CA GLU A 178 8.48 13.62 -21.22
C GLU A 178 9.23 13.86 -22.53
N ARG A 179 10.57 13.85 -22.51
CA ARG A 179 11.40 13.97 -23.73
C ARG A 179 11.25 12.76 -24.65
N ALA A 180 11.21 11.56 -24.09
CA ALA A 180 10.95 10.34 -24.85
C ALA A 180 9.61 10.41 -25.59
N ASN A 181 8.56 10.89 -24.92
CA ASN A 181 7.24 11.08 -25.51
C ASN A 181 7.20 12.17 -26.60
N ARG A 182 8.12 13.15 -26.55
CA ARG A 182 8.27 14.15 -27.61
C ARG A 182 9.21 13.71 -28.74
N SER A 183 9.79 12.50 -28.64
CA SER A 183 10.83 12.02 -29.55
C SER A 183 12.09 12.91 -29.58
N GLU A 184 12.32 13.69 -28.52
CA GLU A 184 13.44 14.63 -28.37
C GLU A 184 14.57 14.00 -27.56
N LEU A 185 14.91 12.74 -27.85
CA LEU A 185 15.94 12.02 -27.10
C LEU A 185 17.34 12.42 -27.59
N SER A 186 18.19 12.84 -26.65
CA SER A 186 19.63 12.93 -26.86
C SER A 186 20.21 11.54 -27.20
N ARG A 187 21.38 11.52 -27.85
CA ARG A 187 22.11 10.27 -28.16
C ARG A 187 22.39 9.45 -26.89
N ASP A 188 22.70 10.13 -25.80
CA ASP A 188 23.00 9.51 -24.50
C ASP A 188 21.72 8.96 -23.86
N GLU A 189 20.59 9.66 -24.02
CA GLU A 189 19.28 9.22 -23.54
C GLU A 189 18.75 7.99 -24.32
N ALA A 190 19.04 7.91 -25.62
CA ALA A 190 18.74 6.72 -26.43
C ALA A 190 19.63 5.52 -26.08
N GLU A 191 20.82 5.75 -25.51
CA GLU A 191 21.67 4.69 -24.95
C GLU A 191 21.15 4.21 -23.60
N VAL A 192 20.63 5.13 -22.77
CA VAL A 192 19.92 4.83 -21.52
C VAL A 192 18.69 3.94 -21.76
N LEU A 193 17.85 4.25 -22.76
CA LEU A 193 16.71 3.40 -23.13
C LEU A 193 17.14 1.98 -23.50
N ARG A 194 18.20 1.87 -24.32
CA ARG A 194 18.77 0.57 -24.71
C ARG A 194 19.36 -0.18 -23.52
N ALA A 195 20.01 0.50 -22.58
CA ALA A 195 20.54 -0.12 -21.36
C ALA A 195 19.44 -0.61 -20.41
N LEU A 196 18.27 0.03 -20.47
CA LEU A 196 17.06 -0.36 -19.73
C LEU A 196 16.18 -1.34 -20.50
N ASP A 197 16.58 -1.84 -21.68
CA ASP A 197 15.76 -2.70 -22.54
C ASP A 197 14.37 -2.10 -22.87
N LEU A 198 14.26 -0.77 -22.90
CA LEU A 198 13.02 -0.05 -23.19
C LEU A 198 12.98 0.48 -24.63
N SER A 199 11.85 0.28 -25.31
CA SER A 199 11.58 0.93 -26.59
C SER A 199 10.87 2.28 -26.37
N PRO A 200 11.14 3.30 -27.20
CA PRO A 200 10.34 4.53 -27.24
C PRO A 200 8.84 4.24 -27.41
N GLU A 201 8.49 3.20 -28.18
CA GLU A 201 7.09 2.80 -28.39
C GLU A 201 6.40 2.33 -27.11
N ASP A 202 7.12 1.68 -26.21
CA ASP A 202 6.56 1.21 -24.94
C ASP A 202 6.29 2.37 -23.99
N LEU A 203 7.15 3.40 -24.02
CA LEU A 203 6.92 4.66 -23.30
C LEU A 203 5.72 5.43 -23.86
N HIS A 204 5.56 5.48 -25.19
CA HIS A 204 4.38 6.09 -25.81
C HIS A 204 3.08 5.34 -25.45
N LYS A 205 3.09 4.00 -25.44
CA LYS A 205 1.93 3.20 -24.99
C LYS A 205 1.60 3.48 -23.53
N ALA A 206 2.60 3.57 -22.65
CA ALA A 206 2.40 3.91 -21.25
C ALA A 206 1.86 5.34 -21.07
N ALA A 207 2.30 6.29 -21.90
CA ALA A 207 1.78 7.66 -21.92
C ALA A 207 0.32 7.72 -22.38
N ALA A 208 -0.01 7.04 -23.48
CA ALA A 208 -1.38 6.97 -23.99
C ALA A 208 -2.33 6.28 -22.99
N TYR A 209 -1.87 5.22 -22.32
CA TYR A 209 -2.64 4.57 -21.25
C TYR A 209 -2.95 5.54 -20.10
N ARG A 210 -1.96 6.34 -19.65
CA ARG A 210 -2.18 7.39 -18.63
C ARG A 210 -3.21 8.42 -19.07
N GLU A 211 -3.10 8.94 -20.28
CA GLU A 211 -4.05 9.94 -20.79
C GLU A 211 -5.48 9.36 -20.84
N SER A 212 -5.62 8.09 -21.23
CA SER A 212 -6.91 7.40 -21.23
C SER A 212 -7.49 7.25 -19.81
N LEU A 213 -6.65 6.97 -18.82
CA LEU A 213 -7.05 6.79 -17.43
C LEU A 213 -7.45 8.13 -16.79
N ALA A 214 -6.67 9.18 -17.04
CA ALA A 214 -7.01 10.55 -16.61
C ALA A 214 -8.32 11.03 -17.25
N LYS A 215 -8.54 10.73 -18.54
CA LYS A 215 -9.81 11.03 -19.22
C LYS A 215 -10.99 10.27 -18.61
N SER A 216 -10.78 9.00 -18.25
CA SER A 216 -11.81 8.18 -17.58
C SER A 216 -12.15 8.72 -16.18
N GLN A 217 -11.15 9.13 -15.39
CA GLN A 217 -11.36 9.76 -14.08
C GLN A 217 -12.14 11.08 -14.19
N ARG A 218 -11.75 11.96 -15.12
CA ARG A 218 -12.49 13.22 -15.40
C ARG A 218 -13.94 12.96 -15.82
N LEU A 219 -14.19 11.91 -16.61
CA LEU A 219 -15.54 11.50 -16.99
C LEU A 219 -16.33 10.98 -15.78
N ARG A 220 -15.69 10.22 -14.88
CA ARG A 220 -16.31 9.75 -13.63
C ARG A 220 -16.68 10.92 -12.72
N GLU A 221 -15.75 11.84 -12.45
CA GLU A 221 -16.00 13.04 -11.66
C GLU A 221 -17.10 13.92 -12.27
N ARG A 222 -17.11 14.06 -13.60
CA ARG A 222 -18.18 14.79 -14.30
C ARG A 222 -19.52 14.06 -14.19
N GLY A 223 -19.53 12.73 -14.23
CA GLY A 223 -20.71 11.91 -13.98
C GLY A 223 -21.20 12.05 -12.55
N GLU A 224 -20.32 11.98 -11.55
CA GLU A 224 -20.64 12.20 -10.13
C GLU A 224 -21.17 13.62 -9.89
N LYS A 225 -20.63 14.64 -10.58
CA LYS A 225 -21.13 16.03 -10.50
C LYS A 225 -22.46 16.26 -11.24
N LEU A 226 -22.74 15.52 -12.32
CA LEU A 226 -23.98 15.62 -13.09
C LEU A 226 -25.14 14.77 -12.52
N PHE A 227 -24.82 13.65 -11.87
CA PHE A 227 -25.79 12.69 -11.36
C PHE A 227 -25.79 12.57 -9.82
N GLY A 228 -24.91 13.29 -9.11
CA GLY A 228 -24.84 13.38 -7.65
C GLY A 228 -25.85 14.36 -7.04
N GLY A 229 -27.08 14.34 -7.54
CA GLY A 229 -28.24 14.89 -6.84
C GLY A 229 -28.90 13.76 -6.06
N ALA A 230 -29.01 13.92 -4.74
CA ALA A 230 -29.62 12.98 -3.81
C ALA A 230 -30.84 12.24 -4.40
N SER A 231 -30.88 10.91 -4.26
CA SER A 231 -32.14 10.17 -4.35
C SER A 231 -33.11 10.75 -3.33
N PRO A 232 -34.27 11.30 -3.73
CA PRO A 232 -35.35 11.54 -2.80
C PRO A 232 -35.89 10.17 -2.40
N GLY A 233 -35.89 9.88 -1.10
CA GLY A 233 -36.70 8.81 -0.55
C GLY A 233 -38.17 9.19 -0.71
N GLU A 234 -38.78 8.76 -1.82
CA GLU A 234 -40.21 8.91 -2.04
C GLU A 234 -40.88 7.55 -1.79
N GLY A 235 -41.55 7.47 -0.65
CA GLY A 235 -42.32 6.30 -0.24
C GLY A 235 -43.42 6.02 -1.23
N PHE A 236 -43.40 4.82 -1.82
CA PHE A 236 -44.58 4.28 -2.45
C PHE A 236 -45.48 3.65 -1.38
N GLY A 237 -46.50 4.43 -1.02
CA GLY A 237 -47.67 3.96 -0.29
C GLY A 237 -48.38 2.83 -1.05
N GLY A 238 -49.07 2.01 -0.26
CA GLY A 238 -49.82 0.87 -0.76
C GLY A 238 -50.95 1.27 -1.71
N ALA A 239 -51.24 0.36 -2.63
CA ALA A 239 -52.56 0.23 -3.22
C ALA A 239 -52.86 -1.26 -3.36
N SER A 240 -53.84 -1.70 -2.59
CA SER A 240 -54.58 -2.95 -2.75
C SER A 240 -55.17 -3.07 -4.15
N TRP A 241 -55.01 -4.22 -4.78
CA TRP A 241 -55.99 -4.70 -5.75
C TRP A 241 -56.31 -6.16 -5.45
N SER A 242 -57.54 -6.33 -4.98
CA SER A 242 -58.28 -7.58 -4.87
C SER A 242 -58.56 -8.18 -6.25
N ASN A 243 -58.27 -9.46 -6.42
CA ASN A 243 -59.26 -10.47 -6.83
C ASN A 243 -58.75 -11.88 -6.48
#